data_AF-A0A0M0G0K5-F1
#
_entry.id   AF-A0A0M0G0K5-F1
#
_cell.length_a   1.000
_cell.length_b   1.000
_cell.length_c   1.000
_cell.angle_alpha   90.00
_cell.angle_beta   90.00
_cell.angle_gamma   90.00
#
_symmetry.space_group_name_H-M   'P 1'
#
loop_
_entity.id
_entity.type
_entity.pdbx_description
1 polymer ?
#
loop_
_entity_poly.entity_id
_entity_poly.type
_entity_poly.pdbx_seq_one_letter_code
_entity_poly.pdbx_strand_id
1 'polypeptide(L)'
;MSGTNEDLGTIQAIPSKTYTVTEPEGDAFTVTEKINGKVIRSFAGVAGQENTITIPYDLWIRLQPATQHTLSIEATDSKGMTSVRTYTFVRNETKLEFKLKNPFVTDIAAKRILVTLDAVVPNGATMKIEACNNAFDASPTWEDITNHVRFNRGFLFTNAEKTADKWGVDIRFVFEKGTATSQVIVNGFGGAFD
;
A
#
# COMPACT_ATOMS: atom_id res chain seq x y z
N MET A 1 -12.57 -6.84 -29.37
CA MET A 1 -12.05 -6.02 -28.25
C MET A 1 -10.91 -5.15 -28.77
N SER A 2 -10.84 -3.87 -28.37
CA SER A 2 -9.81 -2.93 -28.83
C SER A 2 -8.44 -3.11 -28.15
N GLY A 3 -7.46 -2.33 -28.61
CA GLY A 3 -6.08 -2.35 -28.10
C GLY A 3 -5.31 -3.62 -28.45
N THR A 4 -4.11 -3.75 -27.89
CA THR A 4 -3.21 -4.91 -28.01
C THR A 4 -2.67 -5.30 -26.64
N ASN A 5 -2.18 -6.54 -26.51
CA ASN A 5 -1.44 -6.90 -25.30
C ASN A 5 -0.23 -5.98 -25.17
N GLU A 6 0.07 -5.57 -23.94
CA GLU A 6 1.07 -4.54 -23.68
C GLU A 6 1.78 -4.83 -22.35
N ASP A 7 3.10 -4.69 -22.34
CA ASP A 7 3.87 -4.61 -21.11
C ASP A 7 3.96 -3.15 -20.67
N LEU A 8 3.36 -2.83 -19.52
CA LEU A 8 3.39 -1.50 -18.91
C LEU A 8 4.71 -1.23 -18.20
N GLY A 9 5.61 -2.22 -18.15
CA GLY A 9 6.91 -2.12 -17.54
C GLY A 9 6.83 -2.01 -16.02
N THR A 10 7.79 -1.28 -15.44
CA THR A 10 7.89 -1.11 -14.00
C THR A 10 7.18 0.18 -13.57
N ILE A 11 6.18 0.06 -12.70
CA ILE A 11 5.27 1.15 -12.34
C ILE A 11 5.13 1.29 -10.81
N GLN A 12 4.83 2.52 -10.36
CA GLN A 12 4.57 2.84 -8.94
C GLN A 12 3.14 3.31 -8.68
N ALA A 13 2.39 3.62 -9.75
CA ALA A 13 1.00 4.04 -9.68
C ALA A 13 0.08 2.96 -10.26
N ILE A 14 -1.17 2.94 -9.79
CA ILE A 14 -2.20 2.03 -10.30
C ILE A 14 -2.38 2.28 -11.81
N PRO A 15 -2.22 1.26 -12.67
CA PRO A 15 -2.44 1.41 -14.10
C PRO A 15 -3.93 1.58 -14.39
N SER A 16 -4.24 2.36 -15.42
CA SER A 16 -5.59 2.59 -15.93
C SER A 16 -5.57 2.44 -17.46
N LYS A 17 -6.44 1.57 -18.00
CA LYS A 17 -6.52 1.32 -19.45
C LYS A 17 -7.95 1.37 -19.94
N THR A 18 -8.20 2.16 -20.98
CA THR A 18 -9.49 2.21 -21.66
C THR A 18 -9.58 1.12 -22.72
N TYR A 19 -10.78 0.58 -22.91
CA TYR A 19 -11.05 -0.45 -23.90
C TYR A 19 -12.52 -0.42 -24.34
N THR A 20 -12.78 -1.01 -25.52
CA THR A 20 -14.13 -1.26 -26.04
C THR A 20 -14.24 -2.73 -26.46
N VAL A 21 -15.45 -3.28 -26.38
CA VAL A 21 -15.78 -4.61 -26.90
C VAL A 21 -16.85 -4.44 -27.97
N THR A 22 -16.63 -5.03 -29.14
CA THR A 22 -17.59 -5.07 -30.24
C THR A 22 -18.18 -6.47 -30.33
N GLU A 23 -19.46 -6.56 -30.62
CA GLU A 23 -20.22 -7.81 -30.74
C GLU A 23 -21.07 -7.71 -32.03
N PRO A 24 -20.57 -8.24 -33.17
CA PRO A 24 -21.20 -8.03 -34.47
C PRO A 24 -22.47 -8.86 -34.67
N GLU A 25 -22.65 -9.97 -33.96
CA GLU A 25 -23.84 -10.81 -34.05
C GLU A 25 -25.02 -10.28 -33.23
N GLY A 26 -24.79 -9.27 -32.38
CA GLY A 26 -25.81 -8.68 -31.50
C GLY A 26 -26.14 -9.55 -30.29
N ASP A 27 -25.29 -10.53 -30.00
CA ASP A 27 -25.43 -11.40 -28.84
C ASP A 27 -25.16 -10.63 -27.52
N ALA A 28 -25.77 -11.10 -26.42
CA ALA A 28 -25.37 -10.64 -25.10
C ALA A 28 -23.97 -11.20 -24.75
N PHE A 29 -23.14 -10.39 -24.10
CA PHE A 29 -21.83 -10.80 -23.61
C PHE A 29 -21.56 -10.27 -22.22
N THR A 30 -20.65 -10.92 -21.49
CA THR A 30 -20.19 -10.52 -20.16
C THR A 30 -18.74 -10.11 -20.23
N VAL A 31 -18.39 -9.01 -19.58
CA VAL A 31 -17.00 -8.59 -19.38
C VAL A 31 -16.56 -8.93 -17.97
N THR A 32 -15.41 -9.56 -17.85
CA THR A 32 -14.77 -9.92 -16.58
C THR A 32 -13.35 -9.40 -16.55
N GLU A 33 -13.04 -8.59 -15.55
CA GLU A 33 -11.73 -8.00 -15.33
C GLU A 33 -11.03 -8.71 -14.18
N LYS A 34 -9.74 -8.99 -14.35
CA LYS A 34 -8.98 -9.81 -13.40
C LYS A 34 -7.59 -9.23 -13.14
N ILE A 35 -7.11 -9.36 -11.90
CA ILE A 35 -5.70 -9.15 -11.52
C ILE A 35 -5.12 -10.49 -11.05
N ASN A 36 -4.06 -10.96 -11.69
CA ASN A 36 -3.44 -12.27 -11.45
C ASN A 36 -4.47 -13.41 -11.44
N GLY A 37 -5.44 -13.36 -12.37
CA GLY A 37 -6.54 -14.32 -12.47
C GLY A 37 -7.69 -14.14 -11.48
N LYS A 38 -7.55 -13.32 -10.44
CA LYS A 38 -8.63 -12.99 -9.50
C LYS A 38 -9.55 -11.92 -10.09
N VAL A 39 -10.85 -12.21 -10.15
CA VAL A 39 -11.87 -11.26 -10.61
C VAL A 39 -11.90 -10.03 -9.70
N ILE A 40 -11.85 -8.85 -10.31
CA ILE A 40 -12.01 -7.54 -9.65
C ILE A 40 -13.31 -6.84 -10.03
N ARG A 41 -13.83 -7.12 -11.23
CA ARG A 41 -15.09 -6.58 -11.71
C ARG A 41 -15.69 -7.53 -12.75
N SER A 42 -17.01 -7.70 -12.76
CA SER A 42 -17.73 -8.43 -13.79
C SER A 42 -19.09 -7.78 -14.04
N PHE A 43 -19.48 -7.64 -15.31
CA PHE A 43 -20.69 -6.91 -15.70
C PHE A 43 -21.16 -7.33 -17.11
N ALA A 44 -22.45 -7.12 -17.39
CA ALA A 44 -22.99 -7.27 -18.74
C ALA A 44 -22.40 -6.20 -19.66
N GLY A 45 -21.85 -6.63 -20.80
CA GLY A 45 -21.22 -5.75 -21.77
C GLY A 45 -22.22 -5.06 -22.68
N VAL A 46 -21.83 -3.86 -23.14
CA VAL A 46 -22.56 -3.10 -24.17
C VAL A 46 -21.61 -2.89 -25.34
N ALA A 47 -22.02 -3.32 -26.53
CA ALA A 47 -21.18 -3.25 -27.72
C ALA A 47 -20.77 -1.79 -28.02
N GLY A 48 -19.48 -1.55 -28.24
CA GLY A 48 -18.92 -0.23 -28.54
C GLY A 48 -18.79 0.70 -27.33
N GLN A 49 -19.32 0.35 -26.15
CA GLN A 49 -19.16 1.17 -24.95
C GLN A 49 -17.70 1.18 -24.49
N GLU A 50 -17.19 2.38 -24.24
CA GLU A 50 -15.87 2.56 -23.61
C GLU A 50 -15.94 2.23 -22.12
N ASN A 51 -15.00 1.41 -21.67
CA ASN A 51 -14.81 1.02 -20.29
C ASN A 51 -13.37 1.28 -19.88
N THR A 52 -13.11 1.39 -18.58
CA THR A 52 -11.76 1.56 -18.03
C THR A 52 -11.48 0.51 -16.99
N ILE A 53 -10.48 -0.34 -17.22
CA ILE A 53 -9.99 -1.28 -16.22
C ILE A 53 -8.99 -0.57 -15.31
N THR A 54 -9.15 -0.77 -14.00
CA THR A 54 -8.25 -0.28 -12.93
C THR A 54 -8.18 -1.31 -11.81
N ILE A 55 -7.18 -1.21 -10.93
CA ILE A 55 -7.01 -2.10 -9.77
C ILE A 55 -7.52 -1.38 -8.51
N PRO A 56 -8.44 -1.97 -7.73
CA PRO A 56 -8.82 -1.42 -6.42
C PRO A 56 -7.60 -1.19 -5.52
N TYR A 57 -7.58 -0.07 -4.80
CA TYR A 57 -6.41 0.35 -4.01
C TYR A 57 -5.95 -0.69 -2.98
N ASP A 58 -6.89 -1.34 -2.29
CA ASP A 58 -6.63 -2.38 -1.29
C ASP A 58 -6.00 -3.64 -1.90
N LEU A 59 -6.29 -3.94 -3.17
CA LEU A 59 -5.63 -5.01 -3.93
C LEU A 59 -4.27 -4.56 -4.43
N TRP A 60 -4.15 -3.34 -4.95
CA TRP A 60 -2.89 -2.76 -5.43
C TRP A 60 -1.79 -2.82 -4.37
N ILE A 61 -2.08 -2.34 -3.15
CA ILE A 61 -1.09 -2.31 -2.06
C ILE A 61 -0.64 -3.70 -1.61
N ARG A 62 -1.43 -4.75 -1.89
CA ARG A 62 -1.12 -6.16 -1.58
C ARG A 62 -0.35 -6.87 -2.69
N LEU A 63 -0.23 -6.27 -3.87
CA LEU A 63 0.55 -6.84 -4.96
C LEU A 63 2.03 -6.86 -4.60
N GLN A 64 2.65 -8.03 -4.75
CA GLN A 64 4.05 -8.25 -4.39
C GLN A 64 5.00 -7.40 -5.25
N PRO A 65 5.75 -6.45 -4.66
CA PRO A 65 6.70 -5.65 -5.42
C PRO A 65 7.78 -6.51 -6.07
N ALA A 66 8.35 -6.01 -7.17
CA ALA A 66 9.42 -6.67 -7.94
C ALA A 66 9.05 -8.04 -8.53
N THR A 67 7.75 -8.33 -8.69
CA THR A 67 7.25 -9.50 -9.42
C THR A 67 6.35 -9.08 -10.58
N GLN A 68 6.30 -9.91 -11.62
CA GLN A 68 5.40 -9.65 -12.76
C GLN A 68 3.96 -9.94 -12.36
N HIS A 69 3.07 -9.01 -12.67
CA HIS A 69 1.62 -9.11 -12.49
C HIS A 69 0.91 -9.04 -13.83
N THR A 70 -0.33 -9.51 -13.84
CA THR A 70 -1.16 -9.58 -15.04
C THR A 70 -2.54 -9.01 -14.77
N LEU A 71 -2.89 -7.94 -15.49
CA LEU A 71 -4.22 -7.36 -15.53
C LEU A 71 -4.89 -7.80 -16.83
N SER A 72 -6.05 -8.46 -16.76
CA SER A 72 -6.74 -8.95 -17.94
C SER A 72 -8.21 -8.54 -18.01
N ILE A 73 -8.70 -8.41 -19.23
CA ILE A 73 -10.09 -8.19 -19.59
C ILE A 73 -10.51 -9.38 -20.44
N GLU A 74 -11.57 -10.05 -20.03
CA GLU A 74 -12.15 -11.20 -20.71
C GLU A 74 -13.59 -10.86 -21.09
N ALA A 75 -13.90 -10.92 -22.38
CA ALA A 75 -15.28 -10.77 -22.87
C ALA A 75 -15.76 -12.12 -23.42
N THR A 76 -16.85 -12.63 -22.88
CA THR A 76 -17.43 -13.93 -23.25
C THR A 76 -18.86 -13.73 -23.72
N ASP A 77 -19.17 -14.18 -24.93
CA ASP A 77 -20.52 -14.12 -25.50
C ASP A 77 -21.44 -15.20 -24.90
N SER A 78 -22.74 -15.12 -25.23
CA SER A 78 -23.75 -16.10 -24.79
C SER A 78 -23.54 -17.53 -25.33
N LYS A 79 -22.65 -17.72 -26.31
CA LYS A 79 -22.30 -19.01 -26.93
C LYS A 79 -20.99 -19.58 -26.36
N GLY A 80 -20.33 -18.86 -25.46
CA GLY A 80 -19.08 -19.25 -24.79
C GLY A 80 -17.80 -18.86 -25.54
N MET A 81 -17.87 -18.14 -26.67
CA MET A 81 -16.67 -17.62 -27.31
C MET A 81 -16.08 -16.48 -26.50
N THR A 82 -14.75 -16.48 -26.38
CA THR A 82 -14.06 -15.57 -25.45
C THR A 82 -12.95 -14.79 -26.16
N SER A 83 -12.90 -13.48 -25.92
CA SER A 83 -11.81 -12.59 -26.31
C SER A 83 -11.09 -12.06 -25.07
N VAL A 84 -9.75 -12.14 -25.05
CA VAL A 84 -8.93 -11.71 -23.91
C VAL A 84 -7.95 -10.62 -24.31
N ARG A 85 -7.84 -9.58 -23.47
CA ARG A 85 -6.77 -8.56 -23.52
C ARG A 85 -5.97 -8.60 -22.23
N THR A 86 -4.66 -8.53 -22.36
CA THR A 86 -3.74 -8.70 -21.23
C THR A 86 -2.72 -7.58 -21.16
N TYR A 87 -2.55 -7.02 -19.97
CA TYR A 87 -1.50 -6.08 -19.61
C TYR A 87 -0.59 -6.72 -18.57
N THR A 88 0.72 -6.64 -18.76
CA THR A 88 1.70 -7.03 -17.72
C THR A 88 2.35 -5.81 -17.10
N PHE A 89 2.77 -5.93 -15.85
CA PHE A 89 3.54 -4.88 -15.18
C PHE A 89 4.33 -5.45 -14.01
N VAL A 90 5.36 -4.73 -13.58
CA VAL A 90 6.05 -4.98 -12.31
C VAL A 90 5.77 -3.79 -11.39
N ARG A 91 5.24 -4.05 -10.19
CA ARG A 91 5.06 -3.01 -9.19
C ARG A 91 6.42 -2.70 -8.52
N ASN A 92 6.81 -1.43 -8.47
CA ASN A 92 8.01 -0.98 -7.78
C ASN A 92 7.68 -0.10 -6.58
N GLU A 93 8.25 -0.44 -5.43
CA GLU A 93 8.10 0.31 -4.18
C GLU A 93 9.46 0.46 -3.52
N THR A 94 9.80 1.68 -3.16
CA THR A 94 11.09 2.04 -2.55
C THR A 94 10.96 2.52 -1.11
N LYS A 95 9.72 2.70 -0.61
CA LYS A 95 9.44 3.24 0.71
C LYS A 95 8.25 2.51 1.35
N LEU A 96 8.39 2.15 2.61
CA LEU A 96 7.30 1.68 3.47
C LEU A 96 7.15 2.68 4.62
N GLU A 97 5.98 3.29 4.74
CA GLU A 97 5.68 4.26 5.80
C GLU A 97 4.32 3.96 6.42
N PHE A 98 4.26 3.94 7.75
CA PHE A 98 3.02 3.77 8.49
C PHE A 98 3.14 4.36 9.90
N LYS A 99 1.98 4.61 10.52
CA LYS A 99 1.83 5.07 11.90
C LYS A 99 0.60 4.45 12.53
N LEU A 100 0.34 4.71 13.81
CA LEU A 100 -0.91 4.27 14.42
C LEU A 100 -2.11 4.91 13.70
N LYS A 101 -3.14 4.11 13.44
CA LYS A 101 -4.39 4.63 12.89
C LYS A 101 -5.03 5.67 13.82
N ASN A 102 -4.97 5.39 15.13
CA ASN A 102 -5.42 6.27 16.19
C ASN A 102 -4.29 6.39 17.23
N PRO A 103 -3.82 7.61 17.55
CA PRO A 103 -2.93 7.83 18.68
C PRO A 103 -3.57 7.40 20.00
N PHE A 104 -2.74 7.09 21.00
CA PHE A 104 -3.20 6.86 22.37
C PHE A 104 -3.47 8.19 23.07
N VAL A 105 -4.63 8.34 23.71
CA VAL A 105 -4.93 9.50 24.57
C VAL A 105 -4.33 9.28 25.95
N THR A 106 -3.71 10.33 26.51
CA THR A 106 -3.21 10.32 27.89
C THR A 106 -3.66 11.57 28.65
N ASP A 107 -3.81 11.46 29.97
CA ASP A 107 -4.18 12.60 30.82
C ASP A 107 -2.99 13.54 31.06
N ILE A 108 -1.78 12.99 31.06
CA ILE A 108 -0.50 13.70 31.23
C ILE A 108 0.48 13.34 30.12
N ALA A 109 1.54 14.13 29.98
CA ALA A 109 2.63 13.82 29.05
C ALA A 109 3.30 12.49 29.43
N ALA A 110 3.34 11.54 28.50
CA ALA A 110 4.19 10.37 28.64
C ALA A 110 5.65 10.82 28.73
N LYS A 111 6.38 10.28 29.70
CA LYS A 111 7.80 10.56 29.94
C LYS A 111 8.70 9.58 29.21
N ARG A 112 8.24 8.34 29.05
CA ARG A 112 9.04 7.26 28.47
C ARG A 112 8.21 6.40 27.53
N ILE A 113 8.86 5.92 26.47
CA ILE A 113 8.30 4.93 25.56
C ILE A 113 9.30 3.83 25.28
N LEU A 114 8.86 2.58 25.30
CA LEU A 114 9.58 1.42 24.78
C LEU A 114 8.83 0.91 23.56
N VAL A 115 9.52 0.77 22.44
CA VAL A 115 8.97 0.18 21.21
C VAL A 115 9.82 -1.01 20.82
N THR A 116 9.18 -2.15 20.59
CA THR A 116 9.77 -3.36 20.01
C THR A 116 9.32 -3.50 18.57
N LEU A 117 10.21 -3.95 17.69
CA LEU A 117 9.93 -4.15 16.27
C LEU A 117 10.47 -5.51 15.84
N ASP A 118 9.60 -6.30 15.21
CA ASP A 118 9.98 -7.50 14.47
C ASP A 118 9.98 -7.16 12.98
N ALA A 119 11.18 -6.95 12.44
CA ALA A 119 11.40 -6.58 11.05
C ALA A 119 12.73 -7.12 10.51
N VAL A 120 12.77 -7.37 9.21
CA VAL A 120 13.98 -7.62 8.43
C VAL A 120 14.32 -6.34 7.67
N VAL A 121 15.42 -5.69 8.05
CA VAL A 121 15.96 -4.52 7.36
C VAL A 121 17.30 -4.90 6.73
N PRO A 122 17.35 -5.21 5.42
CA PRO A 122 18.57 -5.65 4.75
C PRO A 122 19.61 -4.54 4.65
N ASN A 123 20.87 -4.91 4.44
CA ASN A 123 21.94 -3.94 4.19
C ASN A 123 21.61 -3.08 2.95
N GLY A 124 21.88 -1.78 3.05
CA GLY A 124 21.51 -0.79 2.03
C GLY A 124 20.13 -0.17 2.21
N ALA A 125 19.26 -0.74 3.04
CA ALA A 125 17.99 -0.14 3.45
C ALA A 125 18.17 0.71 4.72
N THR A 126 17.33 1.73 4.87
CA THR A 126 17.28 2.57 6.07
C THR A 126 15.98 2.32 6.83
N MET A 127 16.04 2.58 8.13
CA MET A 127 14.89 2.52 9.03
C MET A 127 14.98 3.75 9.93
N LYS A 128 13.88 4.50 10.00
CA LYS A 128 13.67 5.62 10.91
C LYS A 128 12.37 5.39 11.67
N ILE A 129 12.44 5.46 12.99
CA ILE A 129 11.28 5.32 13.88
C ILE A 129 11.23 6.54 14.77
N GLU A 130 10.08 7.18 14.80
CA GLU A 130 9.86 8.38 15.60
C GLU A 130 8.63 8.20 16.48
N ALA A 131 8.67 8.81 17.65
CA ALA A 131 7.53 8.88 18.56
C ALA A 131 7.31 10.34 19.00
N CYS A 132 6.08 10.66 19.38
CA CYS A 132 5.73 11.93 20.02
C CYS A 132 4.83 11.67 21.22
N ASN A 133 4.85 12.56 22.21
CA ASN A 133 3.96 12.52 23.37
C ASN A 133 2.86 13.61 23.31
N ASN A 134 2.84 14.44 22.26
CA ASN A 134 1.82 15.45 21.95
C ASN A 134 1.08 15.15 20.63
N ALA A 135 0.68 13.89 20.40
CA ALA A 135 0.13 13.41 19.13
C ALA A 135 -1.14 14.13 18.62
N PHE A 136 -1.84 14.86 19.48
CA PHE A 136 -3.05 15.62 19.12
C PHE A 136 -2.76 17.07 18.70
N ASP A 137 -1.52 17.53 18.82
CA ASP A 137 -1.11 18.83 18.30
C ASP A 137 -1.28 18.87 16.78
N ALA A 138 -1.57 20.06 16.23
CA ALA A 138 -1.61 20.24 14.78
C ALA A 138 -0.26 19.90 14.11
N SER A 139 0.83 20.12 14.85
CA SER A 139 2.21 19.77 14.48
C SER A 139 2.90 19.08 15.67
N PRO A 140 2.75 17.75 15.83
CA PRO A 140 3.38 17.03 16.93
C PRO A 140 4.91 17.08 16.86
N THR A 141 5.55 17.04 18.02
CA THR A 141 7.01 17.04 18.17
C THR A 141 7.51 15.61 18.03
N TRP A 142 7.91 15.23 16.82
CA TRP A 142 8.45 13.90 16.54
C TRP A 142 9.91 13.79 16.95
N GLU A 143 10.21 12.84 17.82
CA GLU A 143 11.55 12.55 18.32
C GLU A 143 12.07 11.23 17.75
N ASP A 144 13.33 11.19 17.31
CA ASP A 144 13.93 9.99 16.72
C ASP A 144 14.28 8.95 17.80
N ILE A 145 13.58 7.83 17.76
CA ILE A 145 13.74 6.72 18.69
C ILE A 145 14.41 5.49 18.03
N THR A 146 14.92 5.62 16.80
CA THR A 146 15.43 4.51 15.99
C THR A 146 16.45 3.65 16.74
N ASN A 147 17.45 4.27 17.37
CA ASN A 147 18.47 3.55 18.13
C ASN A 147 17.89 2.87 19.38
N HIS A 148 16.90 3.50 20.02
CA HIS A 148 16.23 2.93 21.18
C HIS A 148 15.46 1.67 20.79
N VAL A 149 14.76 1.67 19.66
CA VAL A 149 14.10 0.47 19.13
C VAL A 149 15.13 -0.59 18.74
N ARG A 150 16.19 -0.23 18.00
CA ARG A 150 17.25 -1.18 17.58
C ARG A 150 17.91 -1.90 18.74
N PHE A 151 18.12 -1.21 19.85
CA PHE A 151 18.79 -1.76 21.03
C PHE A 151 17.81 -2.19 22.13
N ASN A 152 16.50 -2.23 21.83
CA ASN A 152 15.44 -2.59 22.77
C ASN A 152 15.51 -1.82 24.10
N ARG A 153 15.60 -0.49 24.02
CA ARG A 153 15.69 0.44 25.16
C ARG A 153 14.50 1.39 25.18
N GLY A 154 14.13 1.84 26.39
CA GLY A 154 13.18 2.92 26.56
C GLY A 154 13.79 4.26 26.13
N PHE A 155 13.04 5.05 25.39
CA PHE A 155 13.34 6.44 25.05
C PHE A 155 12.67 7.37 26.05
N LEU A 156 13.40 8.38 26.54
CA LEU A 156 12.85 9.45 27.37
C LEU A 156 12.50 10.63 26.46
N PHE A 157 11.23 11.02 26.45
CA PHE A 157 10.79 12.18 25.68
C PHE A 157 11.46 13.45 26.20
N THR A 158 11.94 14.28 25.28
CA THR A 158 12.45 15.62 25.59
C THR A 158 11.35 16.67 25.46
N ASN A 159 10.29 16.39 24.69
CA ASN A 159 9.15 17.28 24.57
C ASN A 159 8.37 17.36 25.89
N ALA A 160 8.23 18.58 26.40
CA ALA A 160 7.49 18.87 27.64
C ALA A 160 6.27 19.77 27.41
N GLU A 161 5.95 20.11 26.15
CA GLU A 161 4.87 21.03 25.79
C GLU A 161 3.85 20.39 24.85
N LYS A 162 2.62 20.91 24.88
CA LYS A 162 1.57 20.61 23.91
C LYS A 162 0.78 21.87 23.58
N THR A 163 0.19 21.89 22.39
CA THR A 163 -0.69 22.97 21.92
C THR A 163 -2.16 22.54 21.86
N ALA A 164 -2.44 21.24 21.78
CA ALA A 164 -3.79 20.68 21.85
C ALA A 164 -4.31 20.59 23.29
N ASP A 165 -5.61 20.34 23.45
CA ASP A 165 -6.24 20.17 24.77
C ASP A 165 -5.77 18.89 25.49
N LYS A 166 -5.41 17.84 24.73
CA LYS A 166 -5.05 16.52 25.26
C LYS A 166 -3.61 16.14 24.95
N TRP A 167 -3.00 15.39 25.85
CA TRP A 167 -1.76 14.68 25.56
C TRP A 167 -2.05 13.39 24.79
N GLY A 168 -1.03 12.85 24.12
CA GLY A 168 -1.17 11.57 23.47
C GLY A 168 0.09 11.05 22.81
N VAL A 169 0.20 9.73 22.74
CA VAL A 169 1.36 9.06 22.18
C VAL A 169 1.04 8.54 20.77
N ASP A 170 1.92 8.84 19.82
CA ASP A 170 1.90 8.22 18.49
C ASP A 170 3.31 7.77 18.10
N ILE A 171 3.38 6.81 17.19
CA ILE A 171 4.61 6.21 16.68
C ILE A 171 4.48 6.11 15.17
N ARG A 172 5.51 6.54 14.45
CA ARG A 172 5.61 6.37 13.00
C ARG A 172 6.90 5.65 12.61
N PHE A 173 6.79 4.90 11.53
CA PHE A 173 7.85 4.07 10.99
C PHE A 173 8.06 4.44 9.52
N VAL A 174 9.30 4.66 9.14
CA VAL A 174 9.71 4.90 7.76
C VAL A 174 10.86 3.96 7.45
N PHE A 175 10.70 3.18 6.39
CA PHE A 175 11.75 2.35 5.82
C PHE A 175 11.96 2.76 4.37
N GLU A 176 13.22 2.91 3.97
CA GLU A 176 13.57 3.17 2.58
C GLU A 176 14.46 2.02 2.08
N LYS A 177 14.14 1.50 0.90
CA LYS A 177 14.87 0.40 0.27
C LYS A 177 16.34 0.77 0.03
N GLY A 178 16.61 2.03 -0.29
CA GLY A 178 17.96 2.53 -0.62
C GLY A 178 18.62 1.66 -1.70
N THR A 179 19.79 1.11 -1.38
CA THR A 179 20.56 0.21 -2.27
C THR A 179 20.29 -1.28 -2.00
N ALA A 180 19.37 -1.62 -1.11
CA ALA A 180 19.09 -3.01 -0.77
C ALA A 180 18.50 -3.79 -1.96
N THR A 181 19.05 -4.98 -2.20
CA THR A 181 18.57 -5.91 -3.22
C THR A 181 17.48 -6.84 -2.70
N SER A 182 17.38 -7.01 -1.38
CA SER A 182 16.35 -7.81 -0.69
C SER A 182 15.19 -6.95 -0.20
N GLN A 183 14.12 -7.60 0.28
CA GLN A 183 12.92 -6.92 0.77
C GLN A 183 13.11 -6.42 2.21
N VAL A 184 12.49 -5.27 2.50
CA VAL A 184 12.17 -4.88 3.87
C VAL A 184 10.89 -5.63 4.26
N ILE A 185 10.92 -6.32 5.39
CA ILE A 185 9.75 -7.05 5.91
C ILE A 185 9.47 -6.52 7.31
N VAL A 186 8.22 -6.19 7.60
CA VAL A 186 7.76 -5.84 8.95
C VAL A 186 6.71 -6.85 9.35
N ASN A 187 7.02 -7.68 10.35
CA ASN A 187 6.11 -8.72 10.84
C ASN A 187 5.17 -8.17 11.92
N GLY A 188 5.65 -7.21 12.71
CA GLY A 188 4.86 -6.56 13.74
C GLY A 188 5.70 -5.62 14.62
N PHE A 189 5.01 -4.87 15.46
CA PHE A 189 5.64 -4.04 16.49
C PHE A 189 4.78 -4.07 17.75
N GLY A 190 5.39 -3.76 18.88
CA GLY A 190 4.73 -3.66 20.18
C GLY A 190 5.43 -2.63 21.06
N GLY A 191 5.01 -2.52 22.32
CA GLY A 191 5.62 -1.58 23.23
C GLY A 191 4.77 -1.23 24.43
N ALA A 192 5.28 -0.29 25.21
CA ALA A 192 4.61 0.32 26.35
C ALA A 192 5.12 1.75 26.53
N PHE A 193 4.34 2.58 27.24
CA PHE A 193 4.73 3.94 27.62
C PHE A 193 4.23 4.22 29.04
N ASP A 194 4.88 5.18 29.70
CA ASP A 194 4.55 5.70 31.04
C ASP A 194 4.76 7.21 31.13
#